data_AF-A0A2E1U670-F1
#
_entry.id   AF-A0A2E1U670-F1
#
_cell.length_a   1.000
_cell.length_b   1.000
_cell.length_c   1.000
_cell.angle_alpha   90.00
_cell.angle_beta   90.00
_cell.angle_gamma   90.00
#
_symmetry.space_group_name_H-M   'P 1'
#
loop_
_entity.id
_entity.type
_entity.pdbx_description
1 polymer ?
#
loop_
_entity_poly.entity_id
_entity_poly.type
_entity_poly.pdbx_seq_one_letter_code
_entity_poly.pdbx_strand_id
1 'polypeptide(L)'
;MHRIVALALAAASLATADLPKFDQVSNGFKEVVSTADGSRPLYRIWKKDNDLLAELPRGWERQQHIIAATQNRGTIFAGLQGPEVLVYWKRNGNRLMVMTPELGTRSNGEQESKDSVRRIFTDTMLFDVPILAMGPSGQPVVDLDSLLLRSAAGGLGLGGLNAGLAEVVTAKTFPQNTVVSFDVPNRGGQIVGLYFSIVDLPRNNGYKPREADNRIGYFMTSYRDLGDYNQKTKWKRYIHRWNLQKRDPSLKMSPPKEPIIYYIEHTVPVRYRRWLRQGVLYWNNAFAEVGIDNAIEVYFQDKQTGAHMDKDPEDVRYSFIRWLNNDVSTAIGPSRANPLTGEIFDADIVLTDGWIRAYWGWYYEDSPDIVAEGMSPDLREWYDANPHWDPRLLVASPARRAELIDARTSVTADAAEPAIAHNPDLYGTCSSAGCTQCMAAQGLASHMAFAGLMGEDLAMFAPEGDDGAQLDGIPEWFVGPLFAELVCHEVGHTLGLRHNFKASSLYTHEQMNSEEF
;
A
#
# COMPACT_ATOMS: atom_id res chain seq x y z
N MET A 1 -21.49 -22.09 -24.93
CA MET A 1 -21.19 -23.42 -25.49
C MET A 1 -19.68 -23.53 -25.61
N HIS A 2 -19.10 -24.64 -25.13
CA HIS A 2 -17.66 -24.87 -24.85
C HIS A 2 -17.15 -24.24 -23.54
N ARG A 3 -17.75 -24.63 -22.41
CA ARG A 3 -17.07 -24.56 -21.09
C ARG A 3 -16.55 -25.96 -20.77
N ILE A 4 -15.41 -26.05 -20.11
CA ILE A 4 -14.81 -27.28 -19.55
C ILE A 4 -15.76 -27.87 -18.48
N VAL A 5 -16.88 -28.44 -18.93
CA VAL A 5 -17.92 -29.10 -18.11
C VAL A 5 -18.13 -30.55 -18.57
N ALA A 6 -17.46 -30.99 -19.64
CA ALA A 6 -17.60 -32.35 -20.15
C ALA A 6 -16.77 -33.42 -19.42
N LEU A 7 -16.16 -33.11 -18.27
CA LEU A 7 -15.53 -34.13 -17.40
C LEU A 7 -16.01 -34.08 -15.93
N ALA A 8 -17.24 -33.58 -15.69
CA ALA A 8 -17.82 -33.48 -14.34
C ALA A 8 -18.96 -34.48 -14.06
N LEU A 9 -19.13 -35.54 -14.85
CA LEU A 9 -20.09 -36.62 -14.53
C LEU A 9 -19.40 -37.96 -14.30
N ALA A 10 -19.00 -38.21 -13.05
CA ALA A 10 -19.08 -39.49 -12.33
C ALA A 10 -18.46 -39.34 -10.94
N ALA A 11 -18.99 -38.46 -10.10
CA ALA A 11 -18.63 -38.40 -8.69
C ALA A 11 -19.43 -39.45 -7.89
N ALA A 12 -19.06 -40.72 -8.04
CA ALA A 12 -19.45 -41.80 -7.15
C ALA A 12 -18.54 -43.03 -7.32
N SER A 13 -17.28 -42.95 -6.91
CA SER A 13 -16.54 -44.11 -6.41
C SER A 13 -15.36 -43.68 -5.56
N LEU A 14 -15.37 -44.06 -4.28
CA LEU A 14 -14.21 -44.10 -3.40
C LEU A 14 -13.27 -45.21 -3.90
N ALA A 15 -12.47 -44.90 -4.92
CA ALA A 15 -11.30 -45.67 -5.35
C ALA A 15 -10.48 -44.79 -6.30
N THR A 16 -9.16 -44.94 -6.20
CA THR A 16 -8.11 -44.34 -7.01
C THR A 16 -8.33 -44.57 -8.51
N ALA A 17 -9.12 -43.72 -9.17
CA ALA A 17 -8.99 -43.58 -10.62
C ALA A 17 -7.66 -42.89 -10.88
N ASP A 18 -6.79 -43.52 -11.67
CA ASP A 18 -5.53 -42.92 -12.11
C ASP A 18 -5.83 -41.58 -12.77
N LEU A 19 -5.12 -40.54 -12.34
CA LEU A 19 -5.27 -39.19 -12.90
C LEU A 19 -4.92 -39.22 -14.40
N PRO A 20 -5.65 -38.47 -15.25
CA PRO A 20 -5.29 -38.29 -16.65
C PRO A 20 -3.84 -37.82 -16.82
N LYS A 21 -3.24 -38.13 -17.98
CA LYS A 21 -1.91 -37.60 -18.32
C LYS A 21 -2.01 -36.09 -18.56
N PHE A 22 -0.97 -35.35 -18.18
CA PHE A 22 -0.92 -33.90 -18.36
C PHE A 22 -1.26 -33.47 -19.79
N ASP A 23 -0.67 -34.10 -20.79
CA ASP A 23 -0.88 -33.75 -22.21
C ASP A 23 -2.34 -33.89 -22.67
N GLN A 24 -3.13 -34.73 -22.00
CA GLN A 24 -4.57 -34.84 -22.27
C GLN A 24 -5.34 -33.66 -21.69
N VAL A 25 -4.94 -33.18 -20.50
CA VAL A 25 -5.57 -32.05 -19.79
C VAL A 25 -5.13 -30.71 -20.38
N SER A 26 -3.86 -30.57 -20.75
CA SER A 26 -3.26 -29.33 -21.26
C SER A 26 -3.40 -29.17 -22.78
N ASN A 27 -4.18 -30.02 -23.44
CA ASN A 27 -4.33 -29.97 -24.89
C ASN A 27 -4.87 -28.60 -25.40
N GLY A 28 -4.03 -27.91 -26.18
CA GLY A 28 -4.30 -26.58 -26.72
C GLY A 28 -4.00 -25.43 -25.75
N PHE A 29 -3.52 -25.71 -24.54
CA PHE A 29 -3.01 -24.69 -23.63
C PHE A 29 -1.57 -24.32 -23.98
N LYS A 30 -1.22 -23.06 -23.76
CA LYS A 30 0.14 -22.52 -23.92
C LYS A 30 0.68 -22.09 -22.56
N GLU A 31 1.94 -22.43 -22.28
CA GLU A 31 2.59 -22.01 -21.03
C GLU A 31 2.75 -20.48 -21.00
N VAL A 32 2.43 -19.88 -19.86
CA VAL A 32 2.61 -18.46 -19.59
C VAL A 32 4.03 -18.26 -19.06
N VAL A 33 4.80 -17.40 -19.74
CA VAL A 33 6.15 -17.02 -19.32
C VAL A 33 6.17 -15.52 -19.10
N SER A 34 6.47 -15.08 -17.88
CA SER A 34 6.39 -13.66 -17.48
C SER A 34 7.73 -13.06 -17.07
N THR A 35 8.74 -13.89 -16.80
CA THR A 35 10.07 -13.43 -16.38
C THR A 35 10.99 -13.33 -17.59
N ALA A 36 11.54 -12.14 -17.85
CA ALA A 36 12.46 -11.91 -18.96
C ALA A 36 13.80 -12.65 -18.81
N ASP A 37 14.19 -12.93 -17.57
CA ASP A 37 15.43 -13.62 -17.20
C ASP A 37 15.31 -15.16 -17.21
N GLY A 38 14.12 -15.71 -17.51
CA GLY A 38 13.86 -17.15 -17.48
C GLY A 38 13.89 -17.75 -16.08
N SER A 39 13.83 -16.93 -15.03
CA SER A 39 13.75 -17.41 -13.64
C SER A 39 12.54 -18.31 -13.45
N ARG A 40 12.73 -19.36 -12.65
CA ARG A 40 11.69 -20.36 -12.43
C ARG A 40 10.49 -19.72 -11.72
N PRO A 41 9.27 -19.83 -12.26
CA PRO A 41 8.10 -19.30 -11.61
C PRO A 41 7.68 -20.11 -10.39
N LEU A 42 6.95 -19.48 -9.48
CA LEU A 42 6.32 -20.13 -8.33
C LEU A 42 5.31 -21.19 -8.81
N TYR A 43 4.28 -20.76 -9.55
CA TYR A 43 3.36 -21.65 -10.23
C TYR A 43 3.65 -21.65 -11.73
N ARG A 44 3.68 -22.83 -12.35
CA ARG A 44 3.65 -22.89 -13.82
C ARG A 44 2.21 -22.79 -14.26
N ILE A 45 1.92 -21.86 -15.16
CA ILE A 45 0.57 -21.57 -15.62
C ILE A 45 0.48 -21.88 -17.10
N TRP A 46 -0.63 -22.49 -17.51
CA TRP A 46 -0.98 -22.59 -18.91
C TRP A 46 -2.32 -21.93 -19.17
N LYS A 47 -2.44 -21.23 -20.30
CA LYS A 47 -3.66 -20.52 -20.73
C LYS A 47 -4.18 -21.08 -22.05
N LYS A 48 -5.49 -21.24 -22.15
CA LYS A 48 -6.22 -21.50 -23.40
C LYS A 48 -7.50 -20.68 -23.39
N ASP A 49 -7.62 -19.74 -24.32
CA ASP A 49 -8.73 -18.79 -24.34
C ASP A 49 -8.93 -18.11 -22.97
N ASN A 50 -9.94 -18.53 -22.22
CA ASN A 50 -10.27 -18.01 -20.89
C ASN A 50 -9.98 -18.97 -19.73
N ASP A 51 -9.51 -20.18 -20.04
CA ASP A 51 -9.24 -21.22 -19.06
C ASP A 51 -7.76 -21.18 -18.63
N LEU A 52 -7.50 -21.42 -17.35
CA LEU A 52 -6.16 -21.39 -16.76
C LEU A 52 -5.89 -22.68 -15.98
N LEU A 53 -4.77 -23.34 -16.28
CA LEU A 53 -4.24 -24.44 -15.49
C LEU A 53 -3.03 -23.96 -14.68
N ALA A 54 -2.89 -24.43 -13.45
CA ALA A 54 -1.72 -24.17 -12.62
C ALA A 54 -1.12 -25.46 -12.06
N GLU A 55 0.17 -25.69 -12.31
CA GLU A 55 0.97 -26.70 -11.61
C GLU A 55 1.54 -26.07 -10.33
N LEU A 56 1.31 -26.73 -9.19
CA LEU A 56 1.83 -26.29 -7.89
C LEU A 56 3.38 -26.26 -7.85
N PRO A 57 3.99 -25.39 -7.04
CA PRO A 57 5.43 -25.35 -6.82
C PRO A 57 6.01 -26.67 -6.29
N ARG A 58 7.31 -26.89 -6.50
CA ARG A 58 8.01 -28.01 -5.84
C ARG A 58 8.03 -27.80 -4.33
N GLY A 59 7.72 -28.86 -3.58
CA GLY A 59 7.70 -28.79 -2.12
C GLY A 59 6.46 -28.08 -1.55
N TRP A 60 5.41 -27.90 -2.37
CA TRP A 60 4.16 -27.22 -2.00
C TRP A 60 3.55 -27.69 -0.69
N GLU A 61 3.73 -28.96 -0.31
CA GLU A 61 3.22 -29.54 0.96
C GLU A 61 3.81 -28.87 2.22
N ARG A 62 4.98 -28.24 2.11
CA ARG A 62 5.66 -27.59 3.24
C ARG A 62 5.61 -26.07 3.15
N GLN A 63 5.15 -25.55 2.03
CA GLN A 63 5.03 -24.12 1.76
C GLN A 63 3.75 -23.57 2.36
N GLN A 64 3.78 -22.28 2.67
CA GLN A 64 2.60 -21.51 3.02
C GLN A 64 2.56 -20.32 2.08
N HIS A 65 1.38 -19.96 1.62
CA HIS A 65 1.19 -18.89 0.65
C HIS A 65 0.24 -17.85 1.19
N ILE A 66 0.43 -16.58 0.85
CA ILE A 66 -0.61 -15.57 1.03
C ILE A 66 -1.41 -15.50 -0.27
N ILE A 67 -2.73 -15.67 -0.18
CA ILE A 67 -3.64 -15.35 -1.28
C ILE A 67 -4.27 -14.00 -0.96
N ALA A 68 -3.95 -12.99 -1.77
CA ALA A 68 -4.51 -11.65 -1.67
C ALA A 68 -5.42 -11.37 -2.86
N ALA A 69 -6.49 -10.62 -2.62
CA ALA A 69 -7.39 -10.14 -3.66
C ALA A 69 -7.51 -8.62 -3.61
N THR A 70 -7.62 -7.96 -4.76
CA THR A 70 -7.71 -6.51 -4.86
C THR A 70 -8.64 -6.13 -6.01
N GLN A 71 -9.53 -5.17 -5.78
CA GLN A 71 -10.35 -4.62 -6.85
C GLN A 71 -9.52 -3.58 -7.61
N ASN A 72 -9.11 -3.90 -8.84
CA ASN A 72 -8.22 -3.05 -9.64
C ASN A 72 -8.96 -2.30 -10.77
N ARG A 73 -10.27 -2.49 -10.92
CA ARG A 73 -11.10 -1.77 -11.90
C ARG A 73 -12.56 -1.70 -11.46
N GLY A 74 -13.29 -0.68 -11.92
CA GLY A 74 -14.71 -0.49 -11.63
C GLY A 74 -15.01 0.18 -10.28
N THR A 75 -14.00 0.77 -9.65
CA THR A 75 -14.12 1.57 -8.41
C THR A 75 -13.16 2.75 -8.47
N ILE A 76 -13.50 3.86 -7.80
CA ILE A 76 -12.65 5.06 -7.71
C ILE A 76 -11.36 4.81 -6.90
N PHE A 77 -11.37 3.77 -6.07
CA PHE A 77 -10.26 3.32 -5.24
C PHE A 77 -9.61 2.05 -5.83
N ALA A 78 -9.51 1.99 -7.16
CA ALA A 78 -8.93 0.85 -7.86
C ALA A 78 -7.46 0.67 -7.46
N GLY A 79 -7.09 -0.55 -7.07
CA GLY A 79 -5.72 -0.89 -6.69
C GLY A 79 -5.38 -0.72 -5.20
N LEU A 80 -6.32 -0.27 -4.36
CA LEU A 80 -6.12 -0.35 -2.90
C LEU A 80 -6.04 -1.81 -2.44
N GLN A 81 -5.11 -2.12 -1.53
CA GLN A 81 -4.92 -3.47 -1.00
C GLN A 81 -6.24 -4.02 -0.41
N GLY A 82 -6.72 -5.13 -0.97
CA GLY A 82 -7.90 -5.82 -0.48
C GLY A 82 -7.56 -6.94 0.52
N PRO A 83 -8.53 -7.84 0.80
CA PRO A 83 -8.35 -8.88 1.80
C PRO A 83 -7.28 -9.90 1.37
N GLU A 84 -6.58 -10.44 2.36
CA GLU A 84 -5.58 -11.49 2.18
C GLU A 84 -5.70 -12.57 3.25
N VAL A 85 -5.27 -13.78 2.91
CA VAL A 85 -5.30 -14.94 3.81
C VAL A 85 -4.06 -15.79 3.65
N LEU A 86 -3.46 -16.20 4.78
CA LEU A 86 -2.39 -17.19 4.78
C LEU A 86 -2.99 -18.58 4.59
N VAL A 87 -2.48 -19.33 3.63
CA VAL A 87 -2.94 -20.67 3.31
C VAL A 87 -1.80 -21.67 3.24
N TYR A 88 -2.13 -22.94 3.40
CA TYR A 88 -1.29 -24.06 3.02
C TYR A 88 -2.15 -25.15 2.40
N TRP A 89 -1.51 -26.04 1.66
CA TRP A 89 -2.18 -27.08 0.89
C TRP A 89 -2.09 -28.42 1.60
N LYS A 90 -3.17 -29.20 1.59
CA LYS A 90 -3.18 -30.57 2.10
C LYS A 90 -3.84 -31.49 1.08
N ARG A 91 -3.13 -32.54 0.64
CA ARG A 91 -3.70 -33.53 -0.28
C ARG A 91 -4.58 -34.52 0.46
N ASN A 92 -5.74 -34.82 -0.12
CA ASN A 92 -6.61 -35.92 0.27
C ASN A 92 -7.08 -36.66 -1.00
N GLY A 93 -6.43 -37.78 -1.31
CA GLY A 93 -6.65 -38.52 -2.56
C GLY A 93 -6.34 -37.66 -3.79
N ASN A 94 -7.33 -37.50 -4.67
CA ASN A 94 -7.24 -36.71 -5.89
C ASN A 94 -7.76 -35.26 -5.70
N ARG A 95 -7.76 -34.76 -4.47
CA ARG A 95 -8.16 -33.38 -4.15
C ARG A 95 -7.09 -32.70 -3.30
N LEU A 96 -6.99 -31.39 -3.46
CA LEU A 96 -6.19 -30.51 -2.62
C LEU A 96 -7.13 -29.65 -1.78
N MET A 97 -7.01 -29.78 -0.47
CA MET A 97 -7.64 -28.90 0.50
C MET A 97 -6.76 -27.66 0.67
N VAL A 98 -7.39 -26.49 0.68
CA VAL A 98 -6.76 -25.21 1.01
C VAL A 98 -7.13 -24.86 2.44
N MET A 99 -6.12 -24.85 3.30
CA MET A 99 -6.24 -24.68 4.73
C MET A 99 -5.69 -23.31 5.13
N THR A 100 -6.33 -22.62 6.07
CA THR A 100 -5.70 -21.50 6.79
C THR A 100 -5.26 -21.98 8.17
N PRO A 101 -4.02 -21.68 8.61
CA PRO A 101 -3.58 -22.02 9.95
C PRO A 101 -4.33 -21.17 11.00
N GLU A 102 -4.49 -21.72 12.21
CA GLU A 102 -4.97 -20.95 13.36
C GLU A 102 -3.88 -20.00 13.86
N LEU A 103 -4.03 -18.71 13.56
CA LEU A 103 -3.01 -17.69 13.81
C LEU A 103 -3.16 -16.99 15.15
N GLY A 104 -4.37 -16.96 15.70
CA GLY A 104 -4.76 -16.14 16.85
C GLY A 104 -4.42 -16.76 18.20
N THR A 105 -4.21 -18.08 18.28
CA THR A 105 -3.86 -18.76 19.53
C THR A 105 -2.74 -19.77 19.37
N ARG A 106 -1.71 -19.67 20.23
CA ARG A 106 -0.51 -20.53 20.22
C ARG A 106 -0.08 -20.84 21.65
N SER A 107 0.89 -21.74 21.80
CA SER A 107 1.59 -21.96 23.07
C SER A 107 3.10 -22.02 22.81
N ASN A 108 3.87 -21.20 23.54
CA ASN A 108 5.33 -21.30 23.57
C ASN A 108 5.86 -22.09 24.77
N GLY A 109 4.98 -22.61 25.63
CA GLY A 109 5.32 -23.38 26.82
C GLY A 109 5.81 -24.81 26.52
N GLU A 110 5.60 -25.70 27.47
CA GLU A 110 5.88 -27.12 27.37
C GLU A 110 5.09 -27.83 26.26
N GLN A 111 5.51 -29.04 25.92
CA GLN A 111 4.96 -29.80 24.80
C GLN A 111 3.48 -30.14 25.03
N GLU A 112 3.08 -30.42 26.27
CA GLU A 112 1.71 -30.71 26.68
C GLU A 112 0.78 -29.51 26.43
N SER A 113 1.23 -28.30 26.72
CA SER A 113 0.50 -27.07 26.41
C SER A 113 0.38 -26.87 24.90
N LYS A 114 1.45 -27.10 24.14
CA LYS A 114 1.43 -27.06 22.67
C LYS A 114 0.45 -28.07 22.06
N ASP A 115 0.42 -29.29 22.57
CA ASP A 115 -0.49 -30.35 22.12
C ASP A 115 -1.94 -30.04 22.49
N SER A 116 -2.19 -29.54 23.70
CA SER A 116 -3.51 -29.09 24.15
C SER A 116 -4.06 -27.95 23.29
N VAL A 117 -3.24 -26.91 23.04
CA VAL A 117 -3.63 -25.80 22.17
C VAL A 117 -3.92 -26.30 20.75
N ARG A 118 -3.06 -27.12 20.15
CA ARG A 118 -3.31 -27.70 18.81
C ARG A 118 -4.58 -28.54 18.74
N ARG A 119 -4.99 -29.17 19.84
CA ARG A 119 -6.23 -29.96 19.91
C ARG A 119 -7.49 -29.10 19.97
N ILE A 120 -7.42 -27.93 20.61
CA ILE A 120 -8.56 -27.02 20.80
C ILE A 120 -8.69 -26.04 19.64
N PHE A 121 -7.57 -25.48 19.21
CA PHE A 121 -7.46 -24.41 18.23
C PHE A 121 -6.95 -25.00 16.93
N THR A 122 -7.89 -25.37 16.06
CA THR A 122 -7.62 -26.14 14.85
C THR A 122 -7.65 -25.27 13.61
N ASP A 123 -6.81 -25.62 12.64
CA ASP A 123 -6.79 -24.99 11.32
C ASP A 123 -8.13 -25.16 10.60
N THR A 124 -8.46 -24.21 9.73
CA THR A 124 -9.73 -24.18 9.01
C THR A 124 -9.55 -24.52 7.54
N MET A 125 -10.35 -25.45 7.02
CA MET A 125 -10.44 -25.67 5.58
C MET A 125 -11.27 -24.54 4.97
N LEU A 126 -10.67 -23.76 4.08
CA LEU A 126 -11.37 -22.69 3.37
C LEU A 126 -12.21 -23.27 2.22
N PHE A 127 -11.59 -24.15 1.44
CA PHE A 127 -12.16 -24.79 0.27
C PHE A 127 -11.25 -25.92 -0.22
N ASP A 128 -11.68 -26.65 -1.25
CA ASP A 128 -10.89 -27.69 -1.87
C ASP A 128 -11.05 -27.68 -3.40
N VAL A 129 -10.03 -28.18 -4.11
CA VAL A 129 -9.99 -28.26 -5.57
C VAL A 129 -9.56 -29.65 -6.05
N PRO A 130 -10.10 -30.15 -7.18
CA PRO A 130 -9.65 -31.41 -7.76
C PRO A 130 -8.25 -31.28 -8.34
N ILE A 131 -7.46 -32.35 -8.23
CA ILE A 131 -6.24 -32.53 -9.01
C ILE A 131 -6.67 -33.04 -10.39
N LEU A 132 -6.31 -32.30 -11.44
CA LEU A 132 -6.67 -32.64 -12.81
C LEU A 132 -5.67 -33.61 -13.45
N ALA A 133 -4.39 -33.43 -13.16
CA ALA A 133 -3.29 -34.27 -13.62
C ALA A 133 -2.07 -34.06 -12.71
N MET A 134 -1.06 -34.91 -12.89
CA MET A 134 0.30 -34.59 -12.46
C MET A 134 1.01 -33.88 -13.60
N GLY A 135 1.53 -32.69 -13.35
CA GLY A 135 2.18 -31.84 -14.33
C GLY A 135 3.57 -32.32 -14.74
N PRO A 136 4.20 -31.64 -15.70
CA PRO A 136 5.52 -32.00 -16.23
C PRO A 136 6.64 -31.95 -15.18
N SER A 137 6.45 -31.22 -14.07
CA SER A 137 7.38 -31.15 -12.95
C SER A 137 7.08 -32.19 -11.87
N GLY A 138 6.09 -33.06 -12.10
CA GLY A 138 5.61 -34.07 -11.17
C GLY A 138 4.77 -33.50 -10.03
N GLN A 139 4.24 -32.27 -10.15
CA GLN A 139 3.40 -31.65 -9.12
C GLN A 139 1.92 -31.65 -9.54
N PRO A 140 0.98 -31.53 -8.59
CA PRO A 140 -0.44 -31.48 -8.91
C PRO A 140 -0.78 -30.29 -9.81
N VAL A 141 -1.64 -30.52 -10.80
CA VAL A 141 -2.23 -29.48 -11.66
C VAL A 141 -3.68 -29.25 -11.26
N VAL A 142 -4.07 -27.99 -11.09
CA VAL A 142 -5.41 -27.55 -10.73
C VAL A 142 -5.98 -26.56 -11.75
N ASP A 143 -7.29 -26.39 -11.70
CA ASP A 143 -8.02 -25.36 -12.43
C ASP A 143 -7.90 -24.01 -11.71
N LEU A 144 -7.14 -23.07 -12.27
CA LEU A 144 -6.73 -21.84 -11.57
C LEU A 144 -7.83 -20.79 -11.53
N ASP A 145 -8.64 -20.66 -12.57
CA ASP A 145 -9.79 -19.73 -12.60
C ASP A 145 -10.84 -20.16 -11.55
N SER A 146 -11.15 -21.46 -11.48
CA SER A 146 -12.06 -22.01 -10.47
C SER A 146 -11.48 -21.83 -9.07
N LEU A 147 -10.19 -22.11 -8.86
CA LEU A 147 -9.51 -21.88 -7.59
C LEU A 147 -9.70 -20.42 -7.12
N LEU A 148 -9.45 -19.45 -8.00
CA LEU A 148 -9.44 -18.04 -7.62
C LEU A 148 -10.85 -17.46 -7.51
N LEU A 149 -11.69 -17.64 -8.53
CA LEU A 149 -13.01 -16.99 -8.61
C LEU A 149 -14.10 -17.70 -7.81
N ARG A 150 -14.08 -19.04 -7.76
CA ARG A 150 -15.15 -19.81 -7.09
C ARG A 150 -14.80 -20.14 -5.65
N SER A 151 -13.52 -20.19 -5.32
CA SER A 151 -13.07 -20.64 -4.02
C SER A 151 -12.38 -19.53 -3.22
N ALA A 152 -11.28 -18.97 -3.71
CA ALA A 152 -10.55 -17.92 -3.00
C ALA A 152 -11.38 -16.64 -2.81
N ALA A 153 -12.10 -16.17 -3.83
CA ALA A 153 -13.01 -15.03 -3.73
C ALA A 153 -14.04 -15.24 -2.60
N GLY A 154 -14.68 -16.41 -2.55
CA GLY A 154 -15.64 -16.76 -1.50
C GLY A 154 -15.00 -16.81 -0.11
N GLY A 155 -13.82 -17.45 0.01
CA GLY A 155 -13.06 -17.52 1.26
C GLY A 155 -12.58 -16.16 1.77
N LEU A 156 -12.35 -15.20 0.86
CA LEU A 156 -11.99 -13.82 1.16
C LEU A 156 -13.22 -12.90 1.32
N GLY A 157 -14.44 -13.45 1.30
CA GLY A 157 -15.67 -12.68 1.47
C GLY A 157 -16.09 -11.83 0.26
N LEU A 158 -15.46 -12.02 -0.90
CA LEU A 158 -15.76 -11.33 -2.15
C LEU A 158 -16.93 -11.99 -2.89
N GLY A 159 -18.10 -12.00 -2.24
CA GLY A 159 -19.33 -12.59 -2.78
C GLY A 159 -19.99 -11.75 -3.88
N GLY A 160 -21.00 -12.33 -4.53
CA GLY A 160 -21.83 -11.61 -5.51
C GLY A 160 -21.19 -11.42 -6.89
N LEU A 161 -20.17 -12.22 -7.23
CA LEU A 161 -19.52 -12.24 -8.53
C LEU A 161 -20.13 -13.32 -9.43
N ASN A 162 -20.35 -13.00 -10.70
CA ASN A 162 -20.75 -13.99 -11.69
C ASN A 162 -19.52 -14.62 -12.35
N ALA A 163 -18.86 -15.53 -11.62
CA ALA A 163 -17.65 -16.21 -12.08
C ALA A 163 -17.81 -16.96 -13.42
N GLY A 164 -19.03 -17.33 -13.82
CA GLY A 164 -19.25 -17.95 -15.12
C GLY A 164 -18.98 -16.99 -16.30
N LEU A 165 -19.18 -15.69 -16.10
CA LEU A 165 -18.97 -14.65 -17.11
C LEU A 165 -17.64 -13.92 -16.92
N ALA A 166 -16.74 -14.46 -16.09
CA ALA A 166 -15.45 -13.84 -15.87
C ALA A 166 -14.57 -13.97 -17.11
N GLU A 167 -13.77 -12.95 -17.39
CA GLU A 167 -12.76 -12.93 -18.45
C GLU A 167 -11.36 -12.75 -17.85
N VAL A 168 -10.40 -13.59 -18.23
CA VAL A 168 -9.00 -13.51 -17.82
C VAL A 168 -8.31 -12.37 -18.56
N VAL A 169 -8.00 -11.30 -17.84
CA VAL A 169 -7.33 -10.11 -18.38
C VAL A 169 -5.82 -10.32 -18.36
N THR A 170 -5.26 -10.66 -17.20
CA THR A 170 -3.83 -10.94 -17.05
C THR A 170 -3.59 -12.25 -16.32
N ALA A 171 -2.51 -12.94 -16.71
CA ALA A 171 -1.93 -14.04 -15.96
C ALA A 171 -0.42 -13.85 -16.03
N LYS A 172 0.22 -13.64 -14.89
CA LYS A 172 1.67 -13.48 -14.77
C LYS A 172 2.20 -14.41 -13.70
N THR A 173 3.43 -14.89 -13.89
CA THR A 173 4.07 -15.75 -12.91
C THR A 173 5.53 -15.37 -12.69
N PHE A 174 5.87 -15.18 -11.42
CA PHE A 174 7.18 -14.72 -10.93
C PHE A 174 7.75 -15.75 -9.94
N PRO A 175 9.03 -15.63 -9.54
CA PRO A 175 9.64 -16.60 -8.63
C PRO A 175 9.01 -16.66 -7.23
N GLN A 176 8.49 -15.53 -6.73
CA GLN A 176 7.92 -15.43 -5.37
C GLN A 176 6.42 -15.21 -5.36
N ASN A 177 5.79 -14.92 -6.49
CA ASN A 177 4.35 -14.80 -6.57
C ASN A 177 3.78 -15.15 -7.95
N THR A 178 2.48 -15.40 -7.98
CA THR A 178 1.69 -15.65 -9.18
C THR A 178 0.46 -14.77 -9.16
N VAL A 179 0.19 -14.14 -10.28
CA VAL A 179 -0.80 -13.07 -10.41
C VAL A 179 -1.79 -13.42 -11.50
N VAL A 180 -3.08 -13.25 -11.21
CA VAL A 180 -4.14 -13.38 -12.22
C VAL A 180 -5.19 -12.30 -11.98
N SER A 181 -5.60 -11.61 -13.03
CA SER A 181 -6.72 -10.68 -12.97
C SER A 181 -7.87 -11.09 -13.88
N PHE A 182 -9.08 -10.81 -13.41
CA PHE A 182 -10.32 -11.14 -14.06
C PHE A 182 -11.21 -9.91 -14.17
N ASP A 183 -11.88 -9.78 -15.31
CA ASP A 183 -13.06 -8.93 -15.43
C ASP A 183 -14.29 -9.78 -15.13
N VAL A 184 -15.06 -9.38 -14.12
CA VAL A 184 -16.19 -10.17 -13.66
C VAL A 184 -17.40 -9.28 -13.37
N PRO A 185 -18.61 -9.64 -13.85
CA PRO A 185 -19.83 -8.92 -13.47
C PRO A 185 -20.14 -9.12 -11.99
N ASN A 186 -20.38 -8.03 -11.26
CA ASN A 186 -20.91 -8.08 -9.90
C ASN A 186 -22.45 -8.19 -9.89
N ARG A 187 -23.04 -8.32 -8.69
CA ARG A 187 -24.50 -8.43 -8.51
C ARG A 187 -25.28 -7.23 -9.07
N GLY A 188 -24.66 -6.05 -9.14
CA GLY A 188 -25.24 -4.84 -9.73
C GLY A 188 -25.15 -4.77 -11.26
N GLY A 189 -24.56 -5.78 -11.92
CA GLY A 189 -24.37 -5.80 -13.37
C GLY A 189 -23.17 -4.99 -13.86
N GLN A 190 -22.40 -4.38 -12.96
CA GLN A 190 -21.17 -3.68 -13.30
C GLN A 190 -20.02 -4.68 -13.50
N ILE A 191 -19.22 -4.50 -14.55
CA ILE A 191 -17.97 -5.26 -14.72
C ILE A 191 -16.92 -4.65 -13.80
N VAL A 192 -16.43 -5.47 -12.87
CA VAL A 192 -15.34 -5.10 -11.95
C VAL A 192 -14.09 -5.90 -12.26
N GLY A 193 -12.94 -5.28 -12.11
CA GLY A 193 -11.65 -5.95 -12.22
C GLY A 193 -11.26 -6.52 -10.87
N LEU A 194 -11.01 -7.82 -10.80
CA LEU A 194 -10.56 -8.52 -9.61
C LEU A 194 -9.19 -9.13 -9.86
N TYR A 195 -8.23 -8.68 -9.08
CA TYR A 195 -6.84 -9.08 -9.12
C TYR A 195 -6.53 -10.02 -7.96
N PHE A 196 -5.89 -11.16 -8.24
CA PHE A 196 -5.41 -12.09 -7.24
C PHE A 196 -3.90 -12.23 -7.32
N SER A 197 -3.25 -12.31 -6.15
CA SER A 197 -1.84 -12.65 -6.01
C SER A 197 -1.70 -13.81 -5.04
N ILE A 198 -0.99 -14.87 -5.46
CA ILE A 198 -0.54 -15.98 -4.62
C ILE A 198 0.94 -15.79 -4.37
N VAL A 199 1.33 -15.50 -3.14
CA VAL A 199 2.71 -15.17 -2.74
C VAL A 199 3.27 -16.31 -1.89
N ASP A 200 4.50 -16.75 -2.14
CA ASP A 200 5.21 -17.67 -1.24
C ASP A 200 5.65 -16.92 0.02
N LEU A 201 5.30 -17.41 1.20
CA LEU A 201 5.57 -16.71 2.44
C LEU A 201 7.07 -16.79 2.78
N PRO A 202 7.77 -15.64 2.98
CA PRO A 202 9.16 -15.64 3.42
C PRO A 202 9.32 -16.33 4.78
N ARG A 203 10.20 -17.33 4.84
CA ARG A 203 10.45 -18.14 6.04
C ARG A 203 11.93 -18.48 6.15
N ASN A 204 12.40 -18.68 7.39
CA ASN A 204 13.73 -19.20 7.72
C ASN A 204 14.92 -18.37 7.15
N ASN A 205 14.74 -17.05 7.02
CA ASN A 205 15.76 -16.12 6.51
C ASN A 205 16.56 -15.41 7.62
N GLY A 206 16.46 -15.89 8.86
CA GLY A 206 17.14 -15.31 10.03
C GLY A 206 16.43 -14.10 10.64
N TYR A 207 15.26 -13.69 10.14
CA TYR A 207 14.44 -12.67 10.78
C TYR A 207 14.02 -13.10 12.19
N LYS A 208 14.10 -12.16 13.14
CA LYS A 208 13.62 -12.34 14.51
C LYS A 208 12.43 -11.41 14.74
N PRO A 209 11.26 -11.88 15.18
CA PRO A 209 10.16 -11.00 15.57
C PRO A 209 10.60 -10.02 16.68
N ARG A 210 10.07 -8.80 16.68
CA ARG A 210 10.28 -7.81 17.75
C ARG A 210 8.95 -7.54 18.43
N GLU A 211 8.90 -7.75 19.74
CA GLU A 211 7.71 -7.42 20.54
C GLU A 211 7.39 -5.93 20.44
N ALA A 212 6.11 -5.61 20.36
CA ALA A 212 5.63 -4.24 20.27
C ALA A 212 5.82 -3.51 21.59
N ASP A 213 6.39 -2.31 21.49
CA ASP A 213 6.43 -1.35 22.56
C ASP A 213 5.14 -0.52 22.52
N ASN A 214 4.38 -0.53 23.62
CA ASN A 214 3.09 0.18 23.68
C ASN A 214 3.24 1.71 23.56
N ARG A 215 4.45 2.24 23.70
CA ARG A 215 4.75 3.67 23.57
C ARG A 215 4.83 4.12 22.11
N ILE A 216 5.04 3.21 21.17
CA ILE A 216 5.26 3.53 19.75
C ILE A 216 4.20 2.85 18.88
N GLY A 217 3.53 3.65 18.05
CA GLY A 217 2.50 3.17 17.14
C GLY A 217 3.06 2.42 15.92
N TYR A 218 3.22 1.10 16.02
CA TYR A 218 3.54 0.23 14.89
C TYR A 218 2.30 -0.54 14.39
N PHE A 219 2.22 -0.84 13.09
CA PHE A 219 1.41 -1.95 12.60
C PHE A 219 1.90 -3.25 13.26
N MET A 220 0.98 -4.16 13.55
CA MET A 220 1.29 -5.32 14.38
C MET A 220 0.54 -6.56 13.90
N THR A 221 1.20 -7.70 14.05
CA THR A 221 0.53 -9.00 14.15
C THR A 221 0.44 -9.39 15.61
N SER A 222 -0.64 -10.08 16.01
CA SER A 222 -0.86 -10.44 17.41
C SER A 222 -1.46 -11.83 17.54
N TYR A 223 -1.08 -12.52 18.62
CA TYR A 223 -1.65 -13.81 18.98
C TYR A 223 -1.73 -13.95 20.51
N ARG A 224 -2.56 -14.88 20.97
CA ARG A 224 -2.67 -15.28 22.37
C ARG A 224 -1.70 -16.42 22.64
N ASP A 225 -0.78 -16.23 23.56
CA ASP A 225 0.07 -17.28 24.09
C ASP A 225 -0.57 -17.88 25.34
N LEU A 226 -1.00 -19.14 25.25
CA LEU A 226 -1.59 -19.87 26.38
C LEU A 226 -0.56 -20.72 27.14
N GLY A 227 0.70 -20.72 26.70
CA GLY A 227 1.80 -21.37 27.42
C GLY A 227 2.50 -20.46 28.43
N ASP A 228 2.23 -19.16 28.41
CA ASP A 228 2.81 -18.20 29.35
C ASP A 228 1.80 -17.83 30.44
N TYR A 229 1.93 -18.48 31.60
CA TYR A 229 1.04 -18.27 32.75
C TYR A 229 1.44 -17.07 33.62
N ASN A 230 2.62 -16.49 33.40
CA ASN A 230 3.21 -15.48 34.29
C ASN A 230 2.93 -14.05 33.85
N GLN A 231 2.38 -13.85 32.65
CA GLN A 231 2.03 -12.52 32.17
C GLN A 231 0.62 -12.10 32.54
N LYS A 232 0.46 -10.83 32.94
CA LYS A 232 -0.85 -10.21 33.17
C LYS A 232 -1.75 -10.27 31.93
N THR A 233 -1.14 -10.25 30.75
CA THR A 233 -1.83 -10.38 29.47
C THR A 233 -1.29 -11.57 28.69
N LYS A 234 -2.20 -12.30 28.04
CA LYS A 234 -1.87 -13.44 27.18
C LYS A 234 -1.49 -12.99 25.77
N TRP A 235 -1.61 -11.70 25.47
CA TRP A 235 -1.43 -11.18 24.13
C TRP A 235 0.03 -10.87 23.85
N LYS A 236 0.59 -11.58 22.88
CA LYS A 236 1.86 -11.25 22.25
C LYS A 236 1.59 -10.44 20.99
N ARG A 237 2.37 -9.39 20.79
CA ARG A 237 2.25 -8.45 19.66
C ARG A 237 3.63 -8.27 19.07
N TYR A 238 3.77 -8.50 17.76
CA TYR A 238 4.99 -8.23 17.03
C TYR A 238 4.79 -7.06 16.09
N ILE A 239 5.75 -6.14 16.05
CA ILE A 239 5.70 -5.01 15.11
C ILE A 239 5.93 -5.50 13.69
N HIS A 240 5.31 -4.82 12.74
CA HIS A 240 5.65 -4.94 11.33
C HIS A 240 6.98 -4.21 11.11
N ARG A 241 7.99 -4.90 10.55
CA ARG A 241 9.27 -4.28 10.21
C ARG A 241 10.02 -5.08 9.14
N TRP A 242 10.85 -4.40 8.37
CA TRP A 242 11.79 -5.04 7.46
C TRP A 242 12.89 -5.79 8.20
N ASN A 243 13.44 -6.83 7.58
CA ASN A 243 14.62 -7.56 8.07
C ASN A 243 15.92 -6.81 7.77
N LEU A 244 15.99 -5.53 8.16
CA LEU A 244 17.13 -4.68 7.90
C LEU A 244 18.24 -4.95 8.93
N GLN A 245 19.41 -5.33 8.44
CA GLN A 245 20.59 -5.62 9.25
C GLN A 245 21.83 -4.96 8.66
N LYS A 246 22.77 -4.57 9.52
CA LYS A 246 24.11 -4.18 9.09
C LYS A 246 24.76 -5.34 8.33
N ARG A 247 25.43 -5.02 7.22
CA ARG A 247 26.28 -5.97 6.49
C ARG A 247 27.40 -6.49 7.37
N ASP A 248 28.06 -5.58 8.09
CA ASP A 248 29.02 -5.92 9.14
C ASP A 248 28.51 -5.37 10.49
N PRO A 249 28.01 -6.25 11.39
CA PRO A 249 27.47 -5.83 12.68
C PRO A 249 28.54 -5.34 13.66
N SER A 250 29.83 -5.58 13.38
CA SER A 250 30.93 -5.12 14.25
C SER A 250 31.26 -3.64 14.09
N LEU A 251 30.87 -3.03 12.96
CA LEU A 251 31.13 -1.62 12.67
C LEU A 251 30.08 -0.71 13.30
N LYS A 252 30.53 0.46 13.78
CA LYS A 252 29.64 1.54 14.24
C LYS A 252 28.67 1.96 13.13
N MET A 253 29.20 2.15 11.93
CA MET A 253 28.45 2.45 10.71
C MET A 253 28.73 1.36 9.67
N SER A 254 27.69 0.77 9.07
CA SER A 254 27.82 -0.24 8.02
C SER A 254 26.70 -0.06 7.01
N PRO A 255 26.94 -0.30 5.70
CA PRO A 255 25.84 -0.44 4.75
C PRO A 255 24.93 -1.62 5.15
N PRO A 256 23.68 -1.68 4.67
CA PRO A 256 22.81 -2.80 4.93
C PRO A 256 23.30 -4.07 4.22
N LYS A 257 22.95 -5.22 4.79
CA LYS A 257 23.12 -6.52 4.13
C LYS A 257 22.26 -6.58 2.87
N GLU A 258 20.99 -6.19 3.01
CA GLU A 258 20.01 -6.06 1.94
C GLU A 258 19.29 -4.71 2.14
N PRO A 259 19.43 -3.74 1.22
CA PRO A 259 18.74 -2.45 1.31
C PRO A 259 17.25 -2.61 1.01
N ILE A 260 16.44 -1.67 1.51
CA ILE A 260 15.05 -1.53 1.09
C ILE A 260 15.05 -0.72 -0.20
N ILE A 261 14.53 -1.28 -1.29
CA ILE A 261 14.61 -0.65 -2.62
C ILE A 261 13.21 -0.28 -3.08
N TYR A 262 13.00 1.01 -3.40
CA TYR A 262 11.79 1.49 -4.05
C TYR A 262 12.04 1.82 -5.52
N TYR A 263 11.11 1.44 -6.38
CA TYR A 263 11.08 1.84 -7.79
C TYR A 263 9.95 2.85 -8.01
N ILE A 264 10.30 4.01 -8.55
CA ILE A 264 9.31 5.01 -8.97
C ILE A 264 8.85 4.62 -10.37
N GLU A 265 7.56 4.29 -10.51
CA GLU A 265 6.95 3.77 -11.73
C GLU A 265 7.07 4.78 -12.89
N HIS A 266 7.17 4.27 -14.11
CA HIS A 266 7.31 5.12 -15.30
C HIS A 266 6.06 5.98 -15.58
N THR A 267 4.93 5.70 -14.94
CA THR A 267 3.67 6.46 -15.03
C THR A 267 3.69 7.74 -14.19
N VAL A 268 4.55 7.80 -13.17
CA VAL A 268 4.74 8.99 -12.34
C VAL A 268 5.26 10.13 -13.21
N PRO A 269 4.61 11.31 -13.22
CA PRO A 269 5.06 12.42 -14.04
C PRO A 269 6.51 12.82 -13.71
N VAL A 270 7.36 12.93 -14.74
CA VAL A 270 8.82 13.14 -14.58
C VAL A 270 9.14 14.34 -13.69
N ARG A 271 8.35 15.41 -13.81
CA ARG A 271 8.51 16.66 -13.04
C ARG A 271 8.45 16.48 -11.51
N TYR A 272 7.75 15.46 -11.01
CA TYR A 272 7.62 15.19 -9.57
C TYR A 272 8.62 14.15 -9.04
N ARG A 273 9.24 13.37 -9.92
CA ARG A 273 10.06 12.20 -9.54
C ARG A 273 11.22 12.54 -8.60
N ARG A 274 11.82 13.73 -8.74
CA ARG A 274 12.90 14.18 -7.86
C ARG A 274 12.45 14.36 -6.41
N TRP A 275 11.25 14.92 -6.22
CA TRP A 275 10.64 15.17 -4.91
C TRP A 275 10.19 13.86 -4.25
N LEU A 276 9.59 12.95 -5.02
CA LEU A 276 9.29 11.60 -4.55
C LEU A 276 10.55 10.88 -4.07
N ARG A 277 11.63 10.89 -4.87
CA ARG A 277 12.91 10.30 -4.48
C ARG A 277 13.46 10.92 -3.19
N GLN A 278 13.37 12.24 -3.04
CA GLN A 278 13.80 12.93 -1.83
C GLN A 278 13.01 12.50 -0.60
N GLY A 279 11.68 12.39 -0.70
CA GLY A 279 10.81 11.92 0.38
C GLY A 279 11.17 10.52 0.87
N VAL A 280 11.45 9.60 -0.06
CA VAL A 280 11.87 8.24 0.31
C VAL A 280 13.24 8.24 0.99
N LEU A 281 14.22 8.93 0.41
CA LEU A 281 15.60 8.92 0.90
C LEU A 281 15.76 9.66 2.23
N TYR A 282 14.81 10.51 2.63
CA TYR A 282 14.85 11.23 3.91
C TYR A 282 15.03 10.29 5.12
N TRP A 283 14.43 9.10 5.08
CA TRP A 283 14.54 8.10 6.13
C TRP A 283 15.96 7.58 6.37
N ASN A 284 16.88 7.72 5.41
CA ASN A 284 18.29 7.34 5.61
C ASN A 284 18.95 8.14 6.73
N ASN A 285 18.49 9.37 7.02
CA ASN A 285 18.96 10.15 8.17
C ASN A 285 18.67 9.41 9.49
N ALA A 286 17.46 8.86 9.64
CA ALA A 286 17.10 8.08 10.83
C ALA A 286 17.85 6.74 10.91
N PHE A 287 18.12 6.10 9.76
CA PHE A 287 18.90 4.86 9.73
C PHE A 287 20.38 5.07 10.05
N ALA A 288 20.96 6.21 9.68
CA ALA A 288 22.32 6.58 10.03
C ALA A 288 22.51 6.68 11.56
N GLU A 289 21.52 7.20 12.28
CA GLU A 289 21.54 7.27 13.76
C GLU A 289 21.59 5.89 14.43
N VAL A 290 21.01 4.86 13.79
CA VAL A 290 21.12 3.47 14.25
C VAL A 290 22.30 2.70 13.61
N GLY A 291 23.18 3.43 12.92
CA GLY A 291 24.44 2.93 12.37
C GLY A 291 24.33 2.20 11.03
N ILE A 292 23.24 2.39 10.28
CA ILE A 292 23.08 1.83 8.94
C ILE A 292 23.22 2.95 7.90
N ASP A 293 24.27 2.85 7.09
CA ASP A 293 24.53 3.79 5.99
C ASP A 293 23.70 3.41 4.76
N ASN A 294 22.90 4.34 4.24
CA ASN A 294 22.05 4.14 3.06
C ASN A 294 21.19 2.87 3.12
N ALA A 295 20.32 2.79 4.14
CA ALA A 295 19.37 1.69 4.31
C ALA A 295 18.36 1.56 3.17
N ILE A 296 17.97 2.69 2.57
CA ILE A 296 16.97 2.79 1.51
C ILE A 296 17.61 3.29 0.22
N GLU A 297 17.27 2.64 -0.90
CA GLU A 297 17.64 3.04 -2.25
C GLU A 297 16.40 3.31 -3.11
N VAL A 298 16.55 4.18 -4.11
CA VAL A 298 15.47 4.56 -5.03
C VAL A 298 15.96 4.53 -6.47
N TYR A 299 15.21 3.84 -7.33
CA TYR A 299 15.45 3.78 -8.78
C TYR A 299 14.22 4.27 -9.55
N PHE A 300 14.43 4.73 -10.78
CA PHE A 300 13.34 5.12 -11.68
C PHE A 300 13.14 4.07 -12.75
N GLN A 301 11.88 3.74 -13.02
CA GLN A 301 11.57 3.16 -14.31
C GLN A 301 11.61 4.24 -15.39
N ASP A 302 12.35 3.97 -16.45
CA ASP A 302 12.51 4.89 -17.57
C ASP A 302 12.22 4.18 -18.89
N LYS A 303 11.10 4.57 -19.50
CA LYS A 303 10.64 4.04 -20.77
C LYS A 303 11.54 4.43 -21.95
N GLN A 304 12.27 5.53 -21.86
CA GLN A 304 13.14 6.00 -22.94
C GLN A 304 14.45 5.21 -22.99
N THR A 305 15.07 4.99 -21.83
CA THR A 305 16.33 4.25 -21.71
C THR A 305 16.12 2.74 -21.54
N GLY A 306 14.91 2.31 -21.14
CA GLY A 306 14.60 0.93 -20.79
C GLY A 306 15.04 0.55 -19.36
N ALA A 307 15.60 1.49 -18.59
CA ALA A 307 16.10 1.20 -17.24
C ALA A 307 14.96 0.73 -16.32
N HIS A 308 15.17 -0.41 -15.67
CA HIS A 308 14.25 -1.05 -14.72
C HIS A 308 12.84 -1.36 -15.25
N MET A 309 12.64 -1.29 -16.57
CA MET A 309 11.35 -1.63 -17.22
C MET A 309 11.07 -3.14 -17.20
N ASP A 310 12.08 -3.97 -16.92
CA ASP A 310 11.96 -5.41 -16.65
C ASP A 310 11.33 -5.71 -15.28
N LYS A 311 11.31 -4.73 -14.37
CA LYS A 311 10.73 -4.88 -13.03
C LYS A 311 9.24 -4.60 -13.09
N ASP A 312 8.44 -5.61 -12.77
CA ASP A 312 6.98 -5.48 -12.80
C ASP A 312 6.47 -5.00 -11.43
N PRO A 313 5.61 -3.96 -11.35
CA PRO A 313 4.94 -3.56 -10.11
C PRO A 313 4.04 -4.64 -9.48
N GLU A 314 3.78 -5.72 -10.20
CA GLU A 314 3.01 -6.88 -9.71
C GLU A 314 3.91 -8.02 -9.20
N ASP A 315 5.23 -7.88 -9.28
CA ASP A 315 6.22 -8.83 -8.74
C ASP A 315 6.62 -8.41 -7.32
N VAL A 316 6.26 -9.24 -6.34
CA VAL A 316 6.43 -8.99 -4.90
C VAL A 316 7.88 -8.78 -4.46
N ARG A 317 8.84 -9.07 -5.35
CA ARG A 317 10.28 -8.84 -5.12
C ARG A 317 10.66 -7.36 -5.20
N TYR A 318 9.77 -6.49 -5.69
CA TYR A 318 10.07 -5.09 -5.97
C TYR A 318 9.00 -4.19 -5.39
N SER A 319 9.39 -3.32 -4.45
CA SER A 319 8.49 -2.28 -3.94
C SER A 319 8.37 -1.11 -4.90
N PHE A 320 7.15 -0.66 -5.18
CA PHE A 320 6.89 0.44 -6.11
C PHE A 320 6.26 1.68 -5.47
N ILE A 321 6.50 2.83 -6.10
CA ILE A 321 5.70 4.05 -5.94
C ILE A 321 4.95 4.26 -7.24
N ARG A 322 3.62 4.20 -7.15
CA ARG A 322 2.69 4.21 -8.28
C ARG A 322 1.89 5.50 -8.30
N TRP A 323 1.44 5.88 -9.51
CA TRP A 323 0.66 7.09 -9.73
C TRP A 323 -0.67 6.78 -10.39
N LEU A 324 -1.77 7.17 -9.76
CA LEU A 324 -3.12 7.03 -10.27
C LEU A 324 -3.71 8.39 -10.63
N ASN A 325 -4.55 8.41 -11.66
CA ASN A 325 -5.34 9.57 -12.04
C ASN A 325 -6.83 9.29 -11.78
N ASN A 326 -7.38 9.86 -10.71
CA ASN A 326 -8.74 9.56 -10.28
C ASN A 326 -9.51 10.73 -9.64
N ASP A 327 -8.93 11.92 -9.65
CA ASP A 327 -9.57 13.11 -9.08
C ASP A 327 -9.79 13.11 -7.56
N VAL A 328 -9.05 12.28 -6.83
CA VAL A 328 -9.13 12.20 -5.38
C VAL A 328 -7.75 12.44 -4.79
N SER A 329 -7.62 13.28 -3.76
CA SER A 329 -6.35 13.53 -3.06
C SER A 329 -6.11 12.46 -2.00
N THR A 330 -5.68 11.27 -2.45
CA THR A 330 -5.40 10.13 -1.56
C THR A 330 -3.98 9.61 -1.78
N ALA A 331 -3.31 9.29 -0.68
CA ALA A 331 -2.06 8.54 -0.70
C ALA A 331 -2.19 7.37 0.28
N ILE A 332 -1.56 6.24 -0.07
CA ILE A 332 -1.46 5.08 0.82
C ILE A 332 -0.07 4.45 0.70
N GLY A 333 0.50 4.05 1.84
CA GLY A 333 1.72 3.27 1.96
C GLY A 333 1.46 1.87 2.50
N PRO A 334 0.74 1.00 1.76
CA PRO A 334 0.51 -0.37 2.18
C PRO A 334 1.80 -1.17 2.20
N SER A 335 1.89 -2.10 3.15
CA SER A 335 2.94 -3.11 3.19
C SER A 335 2.32 -4.47 3.50
N ARG A 336 2.93 -5.53 2.98
CA ARG A 336 2.58 -6.91 3.33
C ARG A 336 3.57 -7.42 4.35
N ALA A 337 3.04 -7.98 5.43
CA ALA A 337 3.83 -8.53 6.51
C ALA A 337 3.48 -10.00 6.73
N ASN A 338 4.50 -10.80 7.06
CA ASN A 338 4.31 -12.18 7.45
C ASN A 338 3.46 -12.22 8.74
N PRO A 339 2.25 -12.81 8.72
CA PRO A 339 1.33 -12.74 9.85
C PRO A 339 1.80 -13.59 11.05
N LEU A 340 2.83 -14.42 10.90
CA LEU A 340 3.43 -15.19 11.99
C LEU A 340 4.50 -14.38 12.74
N THR A 341 5.23 -13.50 12.05
CA THR A 341 6.47 -12.87 12.56
C THR A 341 6.46 -11.35 12.56
N GLY A 342 5.59 -10.71 11.77
CA GLY A 342 5.61 -9.28 11.50
C GLY A 342 6.72 -8.84 10.54
N GLU A 343 7.38 -9.75 9.83
CA GLU A 343 8.36 -9.36 8.81
C GLU A 343 7.68 -8.74 7.59
N ILE A 344 8.00 -7.49 7.28
CA ILE A 344 7.60 -6.87 6.01
C ILE A 344 8.48 -7.43 4.89
N PHE A 345 7.86 -7.79 3.78
CA PHE A 345 8.55 -8.33 2.60
C PHE A 345 8.19 -7.62 1.29
N ASP A 346 7.17 -6.78 1.29
CA ASP A 346 6.65 -6.08 0.12
C ASP A 346 5.92 -4.80 0.52
N ALA A 347 5.95 -3.79 -0.35
CA ALA A 347 5.33 -2.49 -0.13
C ALA A 347 5.10 -1.75 -1.46
N ASP A 348 3.88 -1.24 -1.65
CA ASP A 348 3.46 -0.57 -2.88
C ASP A 348 2.78 0.76 -2.56
N ILE A 349 3.54 1.84 -2.55
CA ILE A 349 2.98 3.18 -2.30
C ILE A 349 2.14 3.60 -3.50
N VAL A 350 0.92 4.07 -3.24
CA VAL A 350 0.04 4.61 -4.28
C VAL A 350 -0.22 6.07 -3.99
N LEU A 351 0.12 6.91 -4.96
CA LEU A 351 -0.17 8.34 -4.99
C LEU A 351 -1.21 8.62 -6.06
N THR A 352 -1.98 9.69 -5.87
CA THR A 352 -3.02 10.12 -6.80
C THR A 352 -2.79 11.55 -7.27
N ASP A 353 -3.26 11.84 -8.47
CA ASP A 353 -3.14 13.17 -9.06
C ASP A 353 -3.97 14.26 -8.36
N GLY A 354 -4.95 13.87 -7.53
CA GLY A 354 -5.75 14.81 -6.74
C GLY A 354 -4.90 15.73 -5.86
N TRP A 355 -3.75 15.26 -5.38
CA TRP A 355 -2.82 16.07 -4.61
C TRP A 355 -2.36 17.33 -5.34
N ILE A 356 -2.22 17.29 -6.67
CA ILE A 356 -1.86 18.48 -7.47
C ILE A 356 -2.95 19.55 -7.30
N ARG A 357 -4.22 19.16 -7.39
CA ARG A 357 -5.36 20.09 -7.23
C ARG A 357 -5.53 20.55 -5.79
N ALA A 358 -5.31 19.68 -4.81
CA ALA A 358 -5.31 20.08 -3.40
C ALA A 358 -4.23 21.13 -3.12
N TYR A 359 -2.99 20.90 -3.56
CA TYR A 359 -1.90 21.87 -3.38
C TYR A 359 -2.16 23.17 -4.14
N TRP A 360 -2.76 23.09 -5.33
CA TRP A 360 -3.17 24.27 -6.08
C TRP A 360 -4.19 25.11 -5.30
N GLY A 361 -5.24 24.47 -4.78
CA GLY A 361 -6.26 25.15 -3.96
C GLY A 361 -5.68 25.72 -2.68
N TRP A 362 -4.79 24.99 -2.01
CA TRP A 362 -4.15 25.48 -0.80
C TRP A 362 -3.29 26.72 -1.05
N TYR A 363 -2.54 26.75 -2.15
CA TYR A 363 -1.72 27.91 -2.49
C TYR A 363 -2.58 29.11 -2.93
N TYR A 364 -3.53 28.90 -3.85
CA TYR A 364 -4.22 30.01 -4.51
C TYR A 364 -5.56 30.44 -3.88
N GLU A 365 -6.24 29.53 -3.18
CA GLU A 365 -7.57 29.78 -2.63
C GLU A 365 -7.52 29.93 -1.10
N ASP A 366 -6.81 29.04 -0.39
CA ASP A 366 -6.78 29.04 1.09
C ASP A 366 -5.72 29.98 1.67
N SER A 367 -4.55 30.10 1.01
CA SER A 367 -3.46 30.94 1.54
C SER A 367 -3.88 32.39 1.78
N PRO A 368 -4.65 33.09 0.91
CA PRO A 368 -5.16 34.43 1.16
C PRO A 368 -5.87 34.60 2.51
N ASP A 369 -6.65 33.60 2.93
CA ASP A 369 -7.41 33.66 4.19
C ASP A 369 -6.48 33.42 5.39
N ILE A 370 -5.54 32.48 5.28
CA ILE A 370 -4.47 32.27 6.28
C ILE A 370 -3.62 33.54 6.46
N VAL A 371 -3.30 34.23 5.36
CA VAL A 371 -2.62 35.53 5.39
C VAL A 371 -3.43 36.53 6.20
N ALA A 372 -4.73 36.62 5.91
CA ALA A 372 -5.62 37.59 6.53
C ALA A 372 -5.72 37.38 8.05
N GLU A 373 -5.80 36.13 8.51
CA GLU A 373 -5.88 35.77 9.94
C GLU A 373 -4.69 36.29 10.76
N GLY A 374 -3.48 36.32 10.17
CA GLY A 374 -2.27 36.81 10.82
C GLY A 374 -2.12 38.34 10.90
N MET A 375 -2.96 39.11 10.21
CA MET A 375 -2.86 40.57 10.16
C MET A 375 -3.63 41.27 11.28
N SER A 376 -3.07 42.35 11.84
CA SER A 376 -3.82 43.25 12.71
C SER A 376 -4.88 44.03 11.93
N PRO A 377 -5.96 44.52 12.58
CA PRO A 377 -6.97 45.36 11.93
C PRO A 377 -6.37 46.55 11.17
N ASP A 378 -5.43 47.27 11.80
CA ASP A 378 -4.77 48.44 11.20
C ASP A 378 -3.94 48.07 9.95
N LEU A 379 -3.30 46.89 9.96
CA LEU A 379 -2.53 46.39 8.83
C LEU A 379 -3.45 45.99 7.67
N ARG A 380 -4.59 45.37 7.97
CA ARG A 380 -5.63 45.05 6.96
C ARG A 380 -6.16 46.31 6.31
N GLU A 381 -6.50 47.33 7.10
CA GLU A 381 -6.98 48.63 6.60
C GLU A 381 -5.91 49.31 5.71
N TRP A 382 -4.64 49.24 6.10
CA TRP A 382 -3.55 49.76 5.28
C TRP A 382 -3.41 49.03 3.94
N TYR A 383 -3.50 47.70 3.91
CA TYR A 383 -3.46 46.92 2.67
C TYR A 383 -4.71 47.11 1.80
N ASP A 384 -5.88 47.33 2.40
CA ASP A 384 -7.10 47.68 1.67
C ASP A 384 -6.94 49.02 0.94
N ALA A 385 -6.24 49.98 1.55
CA ALA A 385 -5.86 51.25 0.92
C ALA A 385 -4.69 51.14 -0.09
N ASN A 386 -3.88 50.08 0.01
CA ASN A 386 -2.69 49.85 -0.82
C ASN A 386 -2.72 48.46 -1.50
N PRO A 387 -3.72 48.18 -2.37
CA PRO A 387 -4.00 46.83 -2.86
C PRO A 387 -2.87 46.22 -3.70
N HIS A 388 -2.00 47.03 -4.30
CA HIS A 388 -0.82 46.53 -5.02
C HIS A 388 0.22 45.86 -4.11
N TRP A 389 0.17 46.12 -2.82
CA TRP A 389 1.07 45.57 -1.80
C TRP A 389 0.38 44.50 -0.95
N ASP A 390 -0.87 44.15 -1.23
CA ASP A 390 -1.64 43.24 -0.40
C ASP A 390 -1.27 41.78 -0.67
N PRO A 391 -0.63 41.08 0.27
CA PRO A 391 -0.18 39.71 0.05
C PRO A 391 -1.34 38.74 -0.23
N ARG A 392 -2.57 39.06 0.21
CA ARG A 392 -3.78 38.27 -0.13
C ARG A 392 -4.07 38.29 -1.63
N LEU A 393 -3.79 39.42 -2.31
CA LEU A 393 -3.97 39.54 -3.75
C LEU A 393 -2.78 38.98 -4.53
N LEU A 394 -1.57 39.04 -3.95
CA LEU A 394 -0.35 38.50 -4.56
C LEU A 394 -0.43 36.98 -4.70
N VAL A 395 -0.90 36.28 -3.67
CA VAL A 395 -0.99 34.81 -3.64
C VAL A 395 -2.30 34.24 -4.19
N ALA A 396 -3.32 35.07 -4.44
CA ALA A 396 -4.63 34.61 -4.95
C ALA A 396 -4.61 34.26 -6.45
N SER A 397 -5.46 33.29 -6.85
CA SER A 397 -5.73 33.01 -8.27
C SER A 397 -6.31 34.24 -8.98
N PRO A 398 -6.21 34.37 -10.32
CA PRO A 398 -6.81 35.51 -11.03
C PRO A 398 -8.31 35.68 -10.80
N ALA A 399 -9.05 34.57 -10.66
CA ALA A 399 -10.48 34.59 -10.36
C ALA A 399 -10.75 35.05 -8.91
N ARG A 400 -10.02 34.49 -7.95
CA ARG A 400 -10.11 34.86 -6.53
C ARG A 400 -9.67 36.30 -6.29
N ARG A 401 -8.65 36.79 -7.01
CA ARG A 401 -8.22 38.19 -6.97
C ARG A 401 -9.33 39.14 -7.39
N ALA A 402 -10.07 38.81 -8.44
CA ALA A 402 -11.20 39.63 -8.89
C ALA A 402 -12.31 39.67 -7.83
N GLU A 403 -12.62 38.53 -7.20
CA GLU A 403 -13.59 38.44 -6.11
C GLU A 403 -13.14 39.24 -4.87
N LEU A 404 -11.88 39.10 -4.45
CA LEU A 404 -11.31 39.84 -3.32
C LEU A 404 -11.27 41.35 -3.56
N ILE A 405 -11.16 41.81 -4.81
CA ILE A 405 -11.25 43.23 -5.17
C ILE A 405 -12.71 43.70 -5.16
N ASP A 406 -13.64 42.90 -5.71
CA ASP A 406 -15.08 43.22 -5.75
C ASP A 406 -15.69 43.29 -4.33
N ALA A 407 -15.29 42.36 -3.47
CA ALA A 407 -15.65 42.32 -2.04
C ALA A 407 -15.20 43.59 -1.29
N ARG A 408 -14.12 44.26 -1.71
CA ARG A 408 -13.66 45.53 -1.12
C ARG A 408 -14.53 46.70 -1.56
N THR A 409 -14.97 46.69 -2.82
CA THR A 409 -15.80 47.77 -3.38
C THR A 409 -17.25 47.74 -2.90
N SER A 410 -17.69 46.62 -2.30
CA SER A 410 -19.06 46.41 -1.82
C SER A 410 -19.24 46.71 -0.31
N VAL A 411 -18.21 47.15 0.41
CA VAL A 411 -18.32 47.55 1.82
C VAL A 411 -18.94 48.95 1.95
N THR A 412 -20.26 49.02 2.08
CA THR A 412 -20.94 50.18 2.66
C THR A 412 -20.78 50.15 4.18
N ALA A 413 -20.52 51.31 4.78
CA ALA A 413 -20.07 51.56 6.17
C ALA A 413 -20.97 51.07 7.34
N ASP A 414 -21.89 50.13 7.14
CA ASP A 414 -22.82 49.63 8.17
C ASP A 414 -22.79 48.10 8.39
N ALA A 415 -21.76 47.39 7.91
CA ALA A 415 -21.60 45.96 8.18
C ALA A 415 -20.32 45.67 8.98
N ALA A 416 -20.34 46.04 10.27
CA ALA A 416 -19.45 45.40 11.24
C ALA A 416 -19.89 43.94 11.39
N GLU A 417 -19.08 43.03 10.81
CA GLU A 417 -19.22 41.55 10.80
C GLU A 417 -20.51 41.00 10.16
N PRO A 418 -20.38 40.26 9.04
CA PRO A 418 -20.02 38.85 9.14
C PRO A 418 -19.23 38.34 7.92
N ALA A 419 -17.90 38.34 8.01
CA ALA A 419 -17.04 37.63 7.02
C ALA A 419 -16.37 36.38 7.60
N ILE A 420 -16.59 36.09 8.89
CA ILE A 420 -16.05 34.90 9.59
C ILE A 420 -17.19 33.94 10.03
N ALA A 421 -18.45 34.29 9.76
CA ALA A 421 -19.59 33.46 10.17
C ALA A 421 -20.04 32.53 9.04
N HIS A 422 -19.52 31.30 9.10
CA HIS A 422 -20.15 30.07 8.60
C HIS A 422 -20.33 29.96 7.09
N ASN A 423 -19.29 29.49 6.41
CA ASN A 423 -19.49 28.60 5.28
C ASN A 423 -19.50 27.14 5.79
N PRO A 424 -20.67 26.54 6.08
CA PRO A 424 -20.76 25.14 6.50
C PRO A 424 -20.26 24.16 5.42
N ASP A 425 -20.12 24.60 4.16
CA ASP A 425 -19.55 23.79 3.08
C ASP A 425 -18.02 23.83 3.04
N LEU A 426 -17.37 24.83 3.66
CA LEU A 426 -15.92 24.82 3.93
C LEU A 426 -15.58 24.11 5.25
N TYR A 427 -16.56 23.96 6.14
CA TYR A 427 -16.51 23.06 7.31
C TYR A 427 -16.83 21.59 6.94
N GLY A 428 -16.58 21.23 5.69
CA GLY A 428 -16.88 19.93 5.08
C GLY A 428 -15.72 18.94 5.03
N THR A 429 -14.51 19.29 5.46
CA THR A 429 -13.36 18.34 5.44
C THR A 429 -13.23 17.45 6.67
N CYS A 430 -14.20 17.46 7.61
CA CYS A 430 -14.15 16.52 8.75
C CYS A 430 -15.51 16.20 9.42
N SER A 431 -16.66 16.38 8.78
CA SER A 431 -17.96 16.28 9.47
C SER A 431 -18.94 15.19 9.00
N SER A 432 -18.62 14.36 7.99
CA SER A 432 -19.54 13.27 7.57
C SER A 432 -18.93 11.87 7.44
N ALA A 433 -17.65 11.68 7.77
CA ALA A 433 -17.07 10.38 8.09
C ALA A 433 -15.99 10.64 9.15
N GLY A 434 -16.23 10.23 10.40
CA GLY A 434 -15.46 10.69 11.56
C GLY A 434 -13.95 10.72 11.38
N CYS A 435 -13.26 11.69 12.00
CA CYS A 435 -11.81 11.94 12.05
C CYS A 435 -10.89 10.72 11.78
N THR A 436 -10.84 10.26 10.54
CA THR A 436 -10.06 9.09 10.10
C THR A 436 -9.18 9.41 8.90
N GLN A 437 -9.17 10.66 8.44
CA GLN A 437 -8.30 11.12 7.34
C GLN A 437 -7.04 11.81 7.88
N CYS A 438 -5.91 11.56 7.21
CA CYS A 438 -4.61 12.15 7.56
C CYS A 438 -4.57 13.64 7.19
N MET A 439 -4.31 14.51 8.16
CA MET A 439 -4.25 15.97 7.96
C MET A 439 -2.82 16.52 7.81
N ALA A 440 -1.81 15.64 7.71
CA ALA A 440 -0.40 16.03 7.71
C ALA A 440 -0.06 17.00 6.57
N ALA A 441 -0.47 16.65 5.35
CA ALA A 441 -0.24 17.49 4.18
C ALA A 441 -0.92 18.87 4.29
N GLN A 442 -2.11 18.95 4.89
CA GLN A 442 -2.79 20.23 5.09
C GLN A 442 -2.06 21.10 6.11
N GLY A 443 -1.59 20.50 7.21
CA GLY A 443 -0.77 21.20 8.20
C GLY A 443 0.54 21.74 7.61
N LEU A 444 1.25 20.93 6.81
CA LEU A 444 2.45 21.40 6.12
C LEU A 444 2.11 22.51 5.14
N ALA A 445 1.02 22.39 4.38
CA ALA A 445 0.61 23.43 3.43
C ALA A 445 0.36 24.77 4.12
N SER A 446 -0.29 24.77 5.29
CA SER A 446 -0.42 26.00 6.10
C SER A 446 0.93 26.56 6.56
N HIS A 447 1.88 25.70 6.96
CA HIS A 447 3.22 26.16 7.33
C HIS A 447 4.02 26.69 6.13
N MET A 448 3.91 26.06 4.96
CA MET A 448 4.57 26.47 3.73
C MET A 448 3.94 27.74 3.15
N ALA A 449 2.61 27.89 3.26
CA ALA A 449 1.93 29.14 2.95
C ALA A 449 2.47 30.25 3.84
N PHE A 450 2.50 30.06 5.16
CA PHE A 450 3.07 31.03 6.09
C PHE A 450 4.55 31.35 5.81
N ALA A 451 5.37 30.34 5.51
CA ALA A 451 6.76 30.55 5.11
C ALA A 451 6.88 31.33 3.80
N GLY A 452 6.02 31.05 2.82
CA GLY A 452 5.89 31.79 1.57
C GLY A 452 5.61 33.27 1.78
N LEU A 453 4.70 33.60 2.71
CA LEU A 453 4.39 34.99 3.07
C LEU A 453 5.60 35.73 3.63
N MET A 454 6.33 35.08 4.54
CA MET A 454 7.57 35.64 5.09
C MET A 454 8.67 35.75 4.03
N GLY A 455 8.61 34.94 2.97
CA GLY A 455 9.62 34.86 1.92
C GLY A 455 9.43 35.82 0.77
N GLU A 456 8.19 35.98 0.32
CA GLU A 456 7.79 36.87 -0.77
C GLU A 456 7.80 38.34 -0.32
N ASP A 457 7.37 38.66 0.92
CA ASP A 457 7.41 40.03 1.48
C ASP A 457 8.83 40.52 1.81
N LEU A 458 9.77 39.60 2.13
CA LEU A 458 11.15 39.94 2.50
C LEU A 458 12.18 39.63 1.41
N ALA A 459 11.75 39.14 0.23
CA ALA A 459 12.63 38.55 -0.78
C ALA A 459 13.62 37.52 -0.20
N MET A 460 13.22 36.83 0.87
CA MET A 460 14.09 36.02 1.74
C MET A 460 13.99 34.51 1.45
N PHE A 461 12.91 34.06 0.78
CA PHE A 461 12.73 32.66 0.35
C PHE A 461 12.41 32.49 -1.14
N ALA A 462 12.81 33.41 -2.02
CA ALA A 462 13.45 32.87 -3.21
C ALA A 462 14.73 32.23 -2.66
N PRO A 463 14.85 30.90 -2.45
CA PRO A 463 16.16 30.32 -2.18
C PRO A 463 17.13 30.90 -3.20
N GLU A 464 18.40 31.15 -2.84
CA GLU A 464 19.40 31.45 -3.87
C GLU A 464 19.30 30.37 -4.96
N GLY A 465 18.68 30.70 -6.11
CA GLY A 465 18.32 29.74 -7.16
C GLY A 465 16.82 29.50 -7.45
N ASP A 466 15.85 30.19 -6.83
CA ASP A 466 14.46 30.19 -7.34
C ASP A 466 14.40 31.02 -8.63
N ASP A 467 14.35 30.31 -9.75
CA ASP A 467 14.23 30.87 -11.10
C ASP A 467 12.77 31.17 -11.48
N GLY A 468 11.82 31.05 -10.54
CA GLY A 468 10.39 31.13 -10.80
C GLY A 468 9.83 29.86 -11.43
N ALA A 469 10.52 28.71 -11.30
CA ALA A 469 10.03 27.43 -11.77
C ALA A 469 8.66 27.10 -11.15
N GLN A 470 7.74 26.66 -12.00
CA GLN A 470 6.41 26.22 -11.61
C GLN A 470 6.20 24.76 -11.99
N LEU A 471 5.51 24.01 -11.14
CA LEU A 471 4.99 22.67 -11.45
C LEU A 471 3.47 22.73 -11.51
N ASP A 472 2.93 22.55 -12.71
CA ASP A 472 1.48 22.62 -12.99
C ASP A 472 0.82 23.91 -12.49
N GLY A 473 1.54 25.04 -12.65
CA GLY A 473 1.06 26.37 -12.28
C GLY A 473 1.21 26.72 -10.80
N ILE A 474 1.83 25.87 -9.99
CA ILE A 474 2.14 26.14 -8.57
C ILE A 474 3.65 26.36 -8.44
N PRO A 475 4.13 27.32 -7.63
CA PRO A 475 5.55 27.49 -7.41
C PRO A 475 6.26 26.21 -6.95
N GLU A 476 7.40 25.97 -7.58
CA GLU A 476 8.47 25.04 -7.23
C GLU A 476 8.58 24.74 -5.74
N TRP A 477 9.00 25.80 -5.04
CA TRP A 477 9.38 25.79 -3.64
C TRP A 477 8.23 25.40 -2.71
N PHE A 478 6.97 25.55 -3.15
CA PHE A 478 5.79 25.19 -2.36
C PHE A 478 5.42 23.72 -2.58
N VAL A 479 5.20 23.33 -3.84
CA VAL A 479 4.63 22.01 -4.18
C VAL A 479 5.65 20.88 -4.08
N GLY A 480 6.93 21.16 -4.34
CA GLY A 480 8.00 20.16 -4.28
C GLY A 480 8.17 19.54 -2.89
N PRO A 481 8.42 20.35 -1.84
CA PRO A 481 8.51 19.87 -0.46
C PRO A 481 7.25 19.16 0.04
N LEU A 482 6.05 19.60 -0.37
CA LEU A 482 4.79 18.94 -0.03
C LEU A 482 4.73 17.50 -0.55
N PHE A 483 5.13 17.27 -1.82
CA PHE A 483 5.23 15.91 -2.35
C PHE A 483 6.31 15.09 -1.65
N ALA A 484 7.46 15.70 -1.32
CA ALA A 484 8.52 15.00 -0.59
C ALA A 484 8.04 14.58 0.81
N GLU A 485 7.34 15.44 1.55
CA GLU A 485 6.79 15.11 2.86
C GLU A 485 5.69 14.04 2.77
N LEU A 486 4.75 14.18 1.83
CA LEU A 486 3.71 13.18 1.61
C LEU A 486 4.32 11.79 1.37
N VAL A 487 5.35 11.71 0.52
CA VAL A 487 6.03 10.45 0.23
C VAL A 487 6.81 9.94 1.44
N CYS A 488 7.48 10.83 2.18
CA CYS A 488 8.16 10.48 3.42
C CYS A 488 7.16 9.88 4.44
N HIS A 489 5.97 10.45 4.56
CA HIS A 489 4.88 9.96 5.39
C HIS A 489 4.44 8.56 4.96
N GLU A 490 4.17 8.34 3.67
CA GLU A 490 3.77 7.01 3.16
C GLU A 490 4.88 5.96 3.34
N VAL A 491 6.15 6.33 3.17
CA VAL A 491 7.28 5.44 3.48
C VAL A 491 7.32 5.09 4.97
N GLY A 492 6.90 5.99 5.86
CA GLY A 492 6.74 5.66 7.27
C GLY A 492 5.81 4.46 7.48
N HIS A 493 4.69 4.40 6.76
CA HIS A 493 3.76 3.27 6.80
C HIS A 493 4.37 1.99 6.28
N THR A 494 5.12 2.06 5.18
CA THR A 494 5.80 0.90 4.61
C THR A 494 6.98 0.42 5.46
N LEU A 495 7.50 1.25 6.38
CA LEU A 495 8.46 0.84 7.42
C LEU A 495 7.78 0.24 8.66
N GLY A 496 6.45 0.23 8.71
CA GLY A 496 5.64 -0.38 9.76
C GLY A 496 5.04 0.59 10.77
N LEU A 497 5.17 1.91 10.58
CA LEU A 497 4.66 2.93 11.50
C LEU A 497 3.20 3.28 11.19
N ARG A 498 2.37 3.55 12.21
CA ARG A 498 0.96 3.97 12.02
C ARG A 498 0.82 5.48 11.86
N HIS A 499 -0.34 5.92 11.38
CA HIS A 499 -0.78 7.32 11.48
C HIS A 499 -0.85 7.72 12.96
N ASN A 500 -0.11 8.77 13.33
CA ASN A 500 -0.12 9.54 14.60
C ASN A 500 1.30 9.85 15.11
N PHE A 501 2.13 10.45 14.26
CA PHE A 501 3.36 11.13 14.68
C PHE A 501 3.26 12.65 14.58
N LYS A 502 2.07 13.23 14.85
CA LYS A 502 2.13 14.47 15.62
C LYS A 502 2.70 14.02 16.96
N ALA A 503 4.02 14.19 17.12
CA ALA A 503 4.81 13.72 18.25
C ALA A 503 3.95 13.79 19.51
N SER A 504 3.75 12.64 20.17
CA SER A 504 3.01 12.61 21.42
C SER A 504 3.64 13.67 22.34
N SER A 505 2.94 14.77 22.56
CA SER A 505 3.41 15.83 23.47
C SER A 505 3.25 15.42 24.93
N LEU A 506 2.73 14.20 25.18
CA LEU A 506 2.61 13.65 26.52
C LEU A 506 3.98 13.38 27.14
N TYR A 507 4.96 12.95 26.32
CA TYR A 507 6.28 12.54 26.82
C TYR A 507 7.41 13.06 25.93
N THR A 508 8.42 13.67 26.53
CA THR A 508 9.65 14.06 25.83
C THR A 508 10.45 12.81 25.42
N HIS A 509 11.37 12.97 24.46
CA HIS A 509 12.32 11.91 24.11
C HIS A 509 13.10 11.42 25.34
N GLU A 510 13.47 12.31 26.25
CA GLU A 510 14.17 11.96 27.48
C GLU A 510 13.28 11.14 28.42
N GLN A 511 12.01 11.52 28.59
CA GLN A 511 11.03 10.76 29.38
C GLN A 511 10.75 9.37 28.80
N MET A 512 10.70 9.22 27.47
CA MET A 512 10.53 7.91 26.83
C MET A 512 11.77 7.01 26.96
N ASN A 513 12.95 7.58 27.22
CA ASN A 513 14.21 6.85 27.34
C ASN A 513 14.71 6.70 28.79
N SER A 514 13.93 7.13 29.79
CA SER A 514 14.30 6.99 31.20
C SER A 514 13.99 5.59 31.74
N GLU A 515 14.68 5.16 32.80
CA GLU A 515 14.42 3.87 33.46
C GLU A 515 13.11 3.87 34.28
N GLU A 516 12.57 5.05 34.61
CA GLU A 516 11.37 5.20 35.43
C GLU A 516 10.05 5.01 34.64
N PHE A 517 10.14 4.95 33.31
CA PHE A 517 9.00 4.83 32.39
C PHE A 517 8.83 3.41 31.85
#